data_AF-A0A927RUU8-F1
#
_entry.id   AF-A0A927RUU8-F1
#
_cell.length_a   1.000
_cell.length_b   1.000
_cell.length_c   1.000
_cell.angle_alpha   90.00
_cell.angle_beta   90.00
_cell.angle_gamma   90.00
#
_symmetry.space_group_name_H-M   'P 1'
#
loop_
_entity.id
_entity.type
_entity.pdbx_description
1 polymer ?
#
loop_
_entity_poly.entity_id
_entity_poly.type
_entity_poly.pdbx_seq_one_letter_code
_entity_poly.pdbx_strand_id
1 'polypeptide(L)'
;MKKKILTICLVVALLATAVGGTLAYFTDTDAQKNTFTTGNVAIDLWEDFGDNDALGIEELIPAVGSAQNGTLKNGVEKEVYVTNDGSEDAYVRVHIAIPTLLDDGDPTFDASKNILHFNYTPESVVDGKWNWSKTVDGTTGSNWNSYTTTIDGVSYNVYVVTYETALKTGETTVDAMSQVYLDSKVTNADVTRLKAALGEEWKIYVVAEGAQAAGFNDAYEALNEAFGDPVEAEGQVTEAEFKAAYENRTWINND
;
A
#
# COMPACT_ATOMS: atom_id res chain seq x y z
N MET A 1 -35.86 32.25 91.32
CA MET A 1 -36.59 31.93 90.07
C MET A 1 -35.82 32.26 88.79
N LYS A 2 -34.88 33.22 88.76
CA LYS A 2 -34.12 33.61 87.54
C LYS A 2 -33.17 32.54 86.97
N LYS A 3 -32.54 31.70 87.81
CA LYS A 3 -31.59 30.65 87.36
C LYS A 3 -32.27 29.47 86.63
N LYS A 4 -33.54 29.17 86.93
CA LYS A 4 -34.28 28.05 86.31
C LYS A 4 -34.82 28.41 84.92
N ILE A 5 -35.11 29.68 84.67
CA ILE A 5 -35.57 30.18 83.35
C ILE A 5 -34.43 30.14 82.33
N LEU A 6 -33.20 30.53 82.72
CA LEU A 6 -32.04 30.50 81.83
C LEU A 6 -31.69 29.07 81.39
N THR A 7 -31.75 28.10 82.32
CA THR A 7 -31.48 26.68 82.01
C THR A 7 -32.57 26.07 81.12
N ILE A 8 -33.85 26.43 81.32
CA ILE A 8 -34.94 25.94 80.48
C ILE A 8 -34.87 26.58 79.07
N CYS A 9 -34.54 27.87 78.94
CA CYS A 9 -34.31 28.49 77.64
C CYS A 9 -33.13 27.87 76.88
N LEU A 10 -32.06 27.48 77.59
CA LEU A 10 -30.91 26.81 76.97
C LEU A 10 -31.25 25.40 76.49
N VAL A 11 -32.07 24.65 77.26
CA VAL A 11 -32.52 23.30 76.89
C VAL A 11 -33.55 23.34 75.75
N VAL A 12 -34.45 24.34 75.73
CA VAL A 12 -35.40 24.53 74.63
C VAL A 12 -34.69 25.02 73.35
N ALA A 13 -33.64 25.83 73.46
CA ALA A 13 -32.80 26.22 72.33
C ALA A 13 -31.99 25.05 71.75
N LEU A 14 -31.54 24.09 72.58
CA LEU A 14 -30.84 22.88 72.15
C LEU A 14 -31.77 21.79 71.57
N LEU A 15 -33.04 21.75 72.01
CA LEU A 15 -34.04 20.81 71.48
C LEU A 15 -34.67 21.32 70.16
N ALA A 16 -34.63 22.64 69.90
CA ALA A 16 -35.09 23.23 68.65
C ALA A 16 -34.11 23.07 67.47
N THR A 17 -32.86 22.67 67.71
CA THR A 17 -31.84 22.51 66.65
C THR A 17 -31.65 21.06 66.17
N ALA A 18 -32.39 20.11 66.73
CA ALA A 18 -32.15 18.67 66.51
C ALA A 18 -32.86 18.05 65.29
N VAL A 19 -33.58 18.80 64.46
CA VAL A 19 -34.25 18.26 63.25
C VAL A 19 -33.77 18.92 61.94
N GLY A 20 -32.75 19.78 62.02
CA GLY A 20 -32.23 20.51 60.84
C GLY A 20 -30.72 20.63 60.79
N GLY A 21 -29.98 19.81 61.55
CA GLY A 21 -28.53 19.70 61.41
C GLY A 21 -28.20 18.90 60.15
N THR A 22 -28.47 19.45 58.95
CA THR A 22 -27.80 18.95 57.75
C THR A 22 -26.31 19.13 58.02
N LEU A 23 -25.58 18.03 58.18
CA LEU A 23 -24.13 18.03 58.19
C LEU A 23 -23.66 18.79 56.95
N ALA A 24 -23.19 20.03 57.11
CA ALA A 24 -22.53 20.75 56.05
C ALA A 24 -21.13 20.12 55.91
N TYR A 25 -21.01 19.11 55.05
CA TYR A 25 -19.72 18.60 54.63
C TYR A 25 -19.16 19.55 53.57
N PHE A 26 -17.90 19.97 53.71
CA PHE A 26 -17.17 20.58 52.59
C PHE A 26 -16.96 19.48 51.54
N THR A 27 -17.69 19.55 50.43
CA THR A 27 -17.54 18.65 49.28
C THR A 27 -17.04 19.45 48.09
N ASP A 28 -16.11 18.89 47.33
CA ASP A 28 -15.56 19.46 46.10
C ASP A 28 -15.69 18.45 44.96
N THR A 29 -15.78 18.91 43.72
CA THR A 29 -15.90 18.07 42.53
C THR A 29 -15.06 18.69 41.43
N ASP A 30 -14.07 17.94 40.94
CA ASP A 30 -13.19 18.37 39.85
C ASP A 30 -13.37 17.45 38.64
N ALA A 31 -13.31 18.00 37.44
CA ALA A 31 -13.50 17.29 36.20
C ALA A 31 -12.47 17.75 35.15
N GLN A 32 -11.70 16.80 34.63
CA GLN A 32 -10.75 17.03 33.55
C GLN A 32 -11.36 16.61 32.21
N LYS A 33 -11.10 17.40 31.16
CA LYS A 33 -11.49 17.04 29.79
C LYS A 33 -10.36 16.26 29.13
N ASN A 34 -10.56 14.96 28.95
CA ASN A 34 -9.70 14.13 28.12
C ASN A 34 -10.35 14.01 26.73
N THR A 35 -9.69 14.53 25.70
CA THR A 35 -10.15 14.45 24.31
C THR A 35 -9.18 13.58 23.53
N PHE A 36 -9.70 12.66 22.72
CA PHE A 36 -8.91 11.82 21.81
C PHE A 36 -9.18 12.23 20.36
N THR A 37 -8.15 12.18 19.53
CA THR A 37 -8.22 12.29 18.06
C THR A 37 -7.69 11.01 17.43
N THR A 38 -8.08 10.74 16.19
CA THR A 38 -7.58 9.59 15.42
C THR A 38 -6.89 10.09 14.16
N GLY A 39 -5.86 9.37 13.72
CA GLY A 39 -5.25 9.56 12.40
C GLY A 39 -5.91 8.72 11.32
N ASN A 40 -5.34 8.76 10.12
CA ASN A 40 -5.68 7.90 8.99
C ASN A 40 -4.45 7.50 8.19
N VAL A 41 -4.50 6.30 7.61
CA VAL A 41 -3.62 5.89 6.52
C VAL A 41 -4.36 6.16 5.22
N ALA A 42 -3.71 6.85 4.30
CA ALA A 42 -4.19 7.08 2.95
C ALA A 42 -2.98 7.07 2.03
N ILE A 43 -3.06 6.33 0.93
CA ILE A 43 -1.97 6.24 -0.04
C ILE A 43 -2.51 6.55 -1.43
N ASP A 44 -1.64 7.09 -2.27
CA ASP A 44 -1.92 7.31 -3.69
C ASP A 44 -0.94 6.49 -4.53
N LEU A 45 -1.47 5.75 -5.49
CA LEU A 45 -0.72 5.00 -6.49
C LEU A 45 -0.75 5.81 -7.77
N TRP A 46 0.42 6.16 -8.27
CA TRP A 46 0.54 6.84 -9.56
C TRP A 46 1.66 6.23 -10.39
N GLU A 47 1.50 6.37 -11.70
CA GLU A 47 2.37 5.76 -12.69
C GLU A 47 2.78 6.82 -13.71
N ASP A 48 4.07 6.88 -14.05
CA ASP A 48 4.55 7.56 -15.26
C ASP A 48 4.71 6.49 -16.34
N PHE A 49 4.08 6.66 -17.50
CA PHE A 49 4.15 5.65 -18.56
C PHE A 49 4.23 6.21 -19.96
N GLY A 50 5.31 5.82 -20.63
CA GLY A 50 5.66 6.19 -21.99
C GLY A 50 5.70 7.70 -22.20
N ASP A 51 4.91 8.21 -23.15
CA ASP A 51 4.75 9.64 -23.41
C ASP A 51 3.59 10.28 -22.65
N ASN A 52 2.95 9.53 -21.74
CA ASN A 52 1.74 9.88 -21.02
C ASN A 52 0.58 10.23 -21.97
N ASP A 53 0.38 9.45 -23.05
CA ASP A 53 -0.83 9.51 -23.88
C ASP A 53 -2.08 9.54 -22.98
N ALA A 54 -3.04 10.42 -23.28
CA ALA A 54 -4.29 10.53 -22.56
C ALA A 54 -5.13 9.23 -22.57
N LEU A 55 -4.89 8.34 -23.53
CA LEU A 55 -5.46 6.99 -23.57
C LEU A 55 -4.68 5.98 -22.74
N GLY A 56 -3.43 6.29 -22.37
CA GLY A 56 -2.51 5.41 -21.67
C GLY A 56 -2.08 4.21 -22.51
N ILE A 57 -1.95 4.38 -23.82
CA ILE A 57 -1.62 3.30 -24.77
C ILE A 57 -0.27 3.58 -25.40
N GLU A 58 0.64 2.62 -25.25
CA GLU A 58 1.99 2.71 -25.82
C GLU A 58 2.23 1.61 -26.86
N GLU A 59 2.95 1.97 -27.92
CA GLU A 59 3.38 0.99 -28.92
C GLU A 59 4.65 0.28 -28.44
N LEU A 60 4.52 -1.01 -28.15
CA LEU A 60 5.66 -1.87 -27.85
C LEU A 60 6.29 -2.41 -29.12
N ILE A 61 7.56 -2.09 -29.34
CA ILE A 61 8.39 -2.58 -30.44
C ILE A 61 9.57 -3.38 -29.86
N PRO A 62 10.02 -4.49 -30.49
CA PRO A 62 11.18 -5.24 -30.03
C PRO A 62 12.39 -4.36 -29.73
N ALA A 63 13.02 -4.61 -28.59
CA ALA A 63 14.15 -3.84 -28.12
C ALA A 63 15.37 -3.95 -29.02
N VAL A 64 16.16 -2.88 -29.04
CA VAL A 64 17.50 -2.85 -29.64
C VAL A 64 18.50 -2.39 -28.59
N GLY A 65 19.65 -3.07 -28.49
CA GLY A 65 20.66 -2.78 -27.46
C GLY A 65 20.44 -3.62 -26.20
N SER A 66 20.96 -3.15 -25.07
CA SER A 66 20.87 -3.84 -23.78
C SER A 66 20.50 -2.85 -22.67
N ALA A 67 19.51 -3.23 -21.87
CA ALA A 67 19.12 -2.54 -20.65
C ALA A 67 20.29 -2.46 -19.65
N GLN A 68 20.97 -3.60 -19.43
CA GLN A 68 22.08 -3.72 -18.50
C GLN A 68 23.28 -2.84 -18.88
N ASN A 69 23.48 -2.61 -20.18
CA ASN A 69 24.58 -1.79 -20.69
C ASN A 69 24.17 -0.33 -20.93
N GLY A 70 22.95 0.09 -20.58
CA GLY A 70 22.46 1.45 -20.79
C GLY A 70 22.37 1.86 -22.27
N THR A 71 22.17 0.89 -23.18
CA THR A 71 22.08 1.13 -24.63
C THR A 71 20.72 0.80 -25.21
N LEU A 72 19.75 0.49 -24.34
CA LEU A 72 18.41 0.07 -24.72
C LEU A 72 17.71 1.18 -25.53
N LYS A 73 17.04 0.74 -26.59
CA LYS A 73 16.09 1.51 -27.38
C LYS A 73 14.77 0.76 -27.44
N ASN A 74 13.70 1.50 -27.68
CA ASN A 74 12.32 1.00 -27.71
C ASN A 74 11.82 0.46 -26.36
N GLY A 75 12.48 0.84 -25.26
CA GLY A 75 11.91 0.67 -23.93
C GLY A 75 10.88 1.76 -23.68
N VAL A 76 9.77 1.37 -23.06
CA VAL A 76 8.68 2.25 -22.66
C VAL A 76 8.81 2.47 -21.16
N GLU A 77 8.88 3.73 -20.75
CA GLU A 77 8.88 4.14 -19.35
C GLU A 77 7.63 3.59 -18.68
N LYS A 78 7.78 3.02 -17.49
CA LYS A 78 6.70 2.39 -16.74
C LYS A 78 7.05 2.47 -15.27
N GLU A 79 7.01 3.68 -14.75
CA GLU A 79 7.37 3.99 -13.38
C GLU A 79 6.16 3.78 -12.47
N VAL A 80 6.37 3.21 -11.28
CA VAL A 80 5.30 2.88 -10.32
C VAL A 80 5.67 3.44 -8.97
N TYR A 81 4.86 4.37 -8.45
CA TYR A 81 5.14 5.07 -7.20
C TYR A 81 3.97 5.00 -6.24
N VAL A 82 4.29 5.06 -4.94
CA VAL A 82 3.28 5.19 -3.89
C VAL A 82 3.62 6.39 -3.01
N THR A 83 2.64 7.27 -2.81
CA THR A 83 2.72 8.42 -1.91
C THR A 83 1.86 8.17 -0.68
N ASN A 84 2.34 8.53 0.51
CA ASN A 84 1.52 8.52 1.72
C ASN A 84 0.87 9.89 1.95
N ASP A 85 -0.42 10.01 1.63
CA ASP A 85 -1.23 11.22 1.87
C ASP A 85 -1.98 11.21 3.22
N GLY A 86 -1.80 10.14 4.01
CA GLY A 86 -2.37 9.97 5.33
C GLY A 86 -1.68 10.80 6.41
N SER A 87 -2.31 10.88 7.59
CA SER A 87 -1.73 11.58 8.74
C SER A 87 -0.70 10.75 9.52
N GLU A 88 -0.68 9.43 9.32
CA GLU A 88 0.20 8.49 10.01
C GLU A 88 1.24 7.91 9.07
N ASP A 89 2.41 7.57 9.62
CA ASP A 89 3.44 6.83 8.88
C ASP A 89 2.87 5.48 8.43
N ALA A 90 3.15 5.08 7.18
CA ALA A 90 2.57 3.91 6.56
C ALA A 90 3.61 3.04 5.86
N TYR A 91 3.49 1.73 6.03
CA TYR A 91 4.15 0.75 5.17
C TYR A 91 3.31 0.50 3.94
N VAL A 92 3.96 0.25 2.80
CA VAL A 92 3.29 0.04 1.53
C VAL A 92 3.84 -1.17 0.79
N ARG A 93 2.97 -1.85 0.03
CA ARG A 93 3.36 -2.83 -0.99
C ARG A 93 2.55 -2.63 -2.27
N VAL A 94 3.11 -3.07 -3.39
CA VAL A 94 2.42 -3.09 -4.68
C VAL A 94 2.32 -4.50 -5.25
N HIS A 95 1.22 -4.76 -5.95
CA HIS A 95 0.96 -5.97 -6.70
C HIS A 95 0.96 -5.63 -8.19
N ILE A 96 1.93 -6.15 -8.93
CA ILE A 96 2.13 -5.87 -10.36
C ILE A 96 1.78 -7.13 -11.15
N ALA A 97 0.67 -7.08 -11.89
CA ALA A 97 0.17 -8.20 -12.68
C ALA A 97 0.56 -8.06 -14.16
N ILE A 98 1.32 -9.03 -14.67
CA ILE A 98 1.75 -9.12 -16.07
C ILE A 98 1.15 -10.39 -16.70
N PRO A 99 0.57 -10.35 -17.92
CA PRO A 99 0.02 -11.55 -18.54
C PRO A 99 1.05 -12.67 -18.65
N THR A 100 0.69 -13.92 -18.30
CA THR A 100 1.62 -15.06 -18.34
C THR A 100 2.10 -15.43 -19.74
N LEU A 101 1.41 -14.95 -20.78
CA LEU A 101 1.86 -15.10 -22.16
C LEU A 101 2.98 -14.12 -22.53
N LEU A 102 3.17 -13.07 -21.73
CA LEU A 102 4.22 -12.08 -21.90
C LEU A 102 5.42 -12.35 -21.01
N ASP A 103 5.20 -12.94 -19.83
CA ASP A 103 6.20 -13.20 -18.79
C ASP A 103 6.14 -14.67 -18.35
N ASP A 104 7.28 -15.37 -18.35
CA ASP A 104 7.36 -16.82 -18.02
C ASP A 104 7.09 -17.07 -16.53
N GLY A 105 7.38 -16.10 -15.66
CA GLY A 105 7.04 -16.03 -14.22
C GLY A 105 6.98 -17.36 -13.46
N ASP A 106 6.07 -17.48 -12.49
CA ASP A 106 5.97 -18.67 -11.65
C ASP A 106 5.61 -19.92 -12.49
N PRO A 107 6.31 -21.07 -12.32
CA PRO A 107 7.33 -21.37 -11.31
C PRO A 107 8.78 -21.26 -11.78
N THR A 108 9.02 -20.90 -13.04
CA THR A 108 10.36 -20.99 -13.65
C THR A 108 11.17 -19.71 -13.59
N PHE A 109 10.51 -18.55 -13.62
CA PHE A 109 11.11 -17.22 -13.63
C PHE A 109 12.26 -17.09 -14.64
N ASP A 110 12.15 -17.78 -15.77
CA ASP A 110 13.19 -17.83 -16.79
C ASP A 110 13.03 -16.65 -17.74
N ALA A 111 13.68 -15.53 -17.38
CA ALA A 111 13.65 -14.30 -18.17
C ALA A 111 14.09 -14.52 -19.64
N SER A 112 14.83 -15.58 -19.98
CA SER A 112 15.20 -15.87 -21.37
C SER A 112 14.03 -16.29 -22.26
N LYS A 113 12.89 -16.63 -21.66
CA LYS A 113 11.62 -16.99 -22.33
C LYS A 113 10.61 -15.85 -22.34
N ASN A 114 10.87 -14.76 -21.63
CA ASN A 114 9.97 -13.62 -21.57
C ASN A 114 9.83 -12.97 -22.95
N ILE A 115 8.59 -12.69 -23.34
CA ILE A 115 8.27 -11.85 -24.49
C ILE A 115 8.39 -10.37 -24.09
N LEU A 116 7.91 -10.03 -22.90
CA LEU A 116 8.00 -8.73 -22.29
C LEU A 116 8.96 -8.80 -21.10
N HIS A 117 9.95 -7.92 -21.11
CA HIS A 117 10.83 -7.71 -19.97
C HIS A 117 10.39 -6.45 -19.23
N PHE A 118 10.54 -6.48 -17.90
CA PHE A 118 10.43 -5.30 -17.05
C PHE A 118 11.76 -5.07 -16.33
N ASN A 119 12.04 -3.83 -15.96
CA ASN A 119 13.21 -3.44 -15.19
C ASN A 119 12.79 -2.66 -13.94
N TYR A 120 13.69 -2.64 -12.96
CA TYR A 120 13.74 -1.70 -11.84
C TYR A 120 15.14 -1.08 -11.81
N THR A 121 15.30 0.06 -11.12
CA THR A 121 16.62 0.66 -10.96
C THR A 121 17.40 0.00 -9.82
N PRO A 122 18.75 0.00 -9.84
CA PRO A 122 19.54 -0.44 -8.68
C PRO A 122 19.13 0.27 -7.38
N GLU A 123 18.78 1.55 -7.47
CA GLU A 123 18.30 2.39 -6.36
C GLU A 123 16.93 1.94 -5.83
N SER A 124 16.08 1.35 -6.69
CA SER A 124 14.76 0.83 -6.28
C SER A 124 14.87 -0.31 -5.27
N VAL A 125 15.96 -1.08 -5.29
CA VAL A 125 16.07 -2.36 -4.57
C VAL A 125 17.22 -2.41 -3.56
N VAL A 126 17.71 -1.25 -3.12
CA VAL A 126 18.64 -1.17 -1.97
C VAL A 126 17.91 -1.35 -0.65
N ASP A 127 18.64 -1.70 0.42
CA ASP A 127 18.11 -1.87 1.77
C ASP A 127 17.18 -0.71 2.19
N GLY A 128 15.99 -1.05 2.69
CA GLY A 128 14.98 -0.07 3.09
C GLY A 128 14.07 0.41 1.95
N LYS A 129 14.26 -0.08 0.71
CA LYS A 129 13.41 0.25 -0.46
C LYS A 129 12.55 -0.94 -0.86
N TRP A 130 12.38 -1.19 -2.16
CA TRP A 130 11.51 -2.24 -2.68
C TRP A 130 12.18 -3.61 -2.59
N ASN A 131 11.61 -4.48 -1.75
CA ASN A 131 11.97 -5.88 -1.67
C ASN A 131 10.94 -6.72 -2.42
N TRP A 132 11.40 -7.42 -3.47
CA TRP A 132 10.58 -8.29 -4.30
C TRP A 132 10.47 -9.73 -3.76
N SER A 133 11.02 -9.98 -2.57
CA SER A 133 11.09 -11.32 -1.98
C SER A 133 9.90 -11.60 -1.06
N LYS A 134 9.64 -12.89 -0.80
CA LYS A 134 8.56 -13.33 0.12
C LYS A 134 8.80 -12.97 1.60
N THR A 135 10.01 -12.58 1.96
CA THR A 135 10.43 -12.42 3.36
C THR A 135 11.28 -11.17 3.54
N VAL A 136 11.25 -10.60 4.75
CA VAL A 136 12.05 -9.41 5.14
C VAL A 136 13.55 -9.57 4.86
N ASP A 137 14.13 -10.74 5.12
CA ASP A 137 15.56 -10.99 4.87
C ASP A 137 15.86 -11.47 3.43
N GLY A 138 14.86 -11.44 2.56
CA GLY A 138 14.96 -11.92 1.18
C GLY A 138 15.74 -10.94 0.31
N THR A 139 16.36 -11.45 -0.75
CA THR A 139 17.10 -10.64 -1.72
C THR A 139 16.37 -10.64 -3.07
N THR A 140 16.08 -9.45 -3.60
CA THR A 140 15.50 -9.28 -4.95
C THR A 140 16.27 -10.11 -5.99
N GLY A 141 15.54 -10.80 -6.87
CA GLY A 141 16.11 -11.76 -7.82
C GLY A 141 16.24 -13.18 -7.28
N SER A 142 15.92 -13.40 -6.00
CA SER A 142 15.77 -14.72 -5.37
C SER A 142 14.43 -14.78 -4.64
N ASN A 143 13.78 -15.95 -4.60
CA ASN A 143 12.54 -16.15 -3.82
C ASN A 143 11.45 -15.08 -4.07
N TRP A 144 11.19 -14.77 -5.35
CA TRP A 144 10.19 -13.79 -5.78
C TRP A 144 8.86 -13.99 -5.05
N ASN A 145 8.34 -12.93 -4.44
CA ASN A 145 6.97 -12.94 -3.95
C ASN A 145 6.01 -12.81 -5.11
N SER A 146 5.28 -13.88 -5.36
CA SER A 146 4.41 -13.96 -6.52
C SER A 146 3.32 -15.01 -6.35
N TYR A 147 2.26 -14.80 -7.12
CA TYR A 147 1.16 -15.74 -7.30
C TYR A 147 0.60 -15.56 -8.73
N THR A 148 -0.30 -16.45 -9.13
CA THR A 148 -1.03 -16.31 -10.39
C THR A 148 -2.49 -15.98 -10.14
N THR A 149 -3.06 -15.15 -11.00
CA THR A 149 -4.49 -14.81 -10.96
C THR A 149 -5.09 -14.74 -12.35
N THR A 150 -6.40 -14.60 -12.45
CA THR A 150 -7.12 -14.41 -13.71
C THR A 150 -7.90 -13.10 -13.66
N ILE A 151 -7.72 -12.26 -14.68
CA ILE A 151 -8.43 -10.98 -14.84
C ILE A 151 -9.05 -10.98 -16.24
N ASP A 152 -10.37 -10.80 -16.34
CA ASP A 152 -11.14 -10.86 -17.59
C ASP A 152 -10.85 -12.12 -18.43
N GLY A 153 -10.61 -13.25 -17.76
CA GLY A 153 -10.30 -14.54 -18.39
C GLY A 153 -8.87 -14.71 -18.91
N VAL A 154 -7.99 -13.72 -18.69
CA VAL A 154 -6.56 -13.79 -19.01
C VAL A 154 -5.78 -14.14 -17.75
N SER A 155 -4.82 -15.07 -17.85
CA SER A 155 -3.94 -15.44 -16.74
C SER A 155 -2.80 -14.42 -16.58
N TYR A 156 -2.49 -14.07 -15.33
CA TYR A 156 -1.44 -13.13 -14.96
C TYR A 156 -0.47 -13.75 -13.95
N ASN A 157 0.83 -13.43 -14.08
CA ASN A 157 1.81 -13.51 -13.01
C ASN A 157 1.72 -12.20 -12.21
N VAL A 158 1.51 -12.30 -10.91
CA VAL A 158 1.51 -11.14 -10.01
C VAL A 158 2.79 -11.16 -9.20
N TYR A 159 3.57 -10.09 -9.29
CA TYR A 159 4.70 -9.84 -8.42
C TYR A 159 4.27 -8.94 -7.27
N VAL A 160 4.64 -9.31 -6.04
CA VAL A 160 4.36 -8.51 -4.85
C VAL A 160 5.65 -7.89 -4.35
N VAL A 161 5.64 -6.58 -4.21
CA VAL A 161 6.83 -5.79 -3.93
C VAL A 161 6.58 -4.92 -2.71
N THR A 162 7.34 -5.15 -1.65
CA THR A 162 7.13 -4.48 -0.36
C THR A 162 8.17 -3.38 -0.17
N TYR A 163 7.74 -2.16 0.17
CA TYR A 163 8.67 -1.09 0.52
C TYR A 163 9.01 -1.19 2.02
N GLU A 164 10.27 -1.45 2.33
CA GLU A 164 10.68 -1.86 3.68
C GLU A 164 10.66 -0.71 4.71
N THR A 165 10.81 0.54 4.27
CA THR A 165 10.79 1.71 5.15
C THR A 165 9.39 2.32 5.21
N ALA A 166 8.90 2.63 6.41
CA ALA A 166 7.64 3.37 6.54
C ALA A 166 7.76 4.75 5.88
N LEU A 167 6.77 5.09 5.05
CA LEU A 167 6.62 6.41 4.44
C LEU A 167 6.00 7.35 5.46
N LYS A 168 6.64 8.49 5.71
CA LYS A 168 6.01 9.56 6.48
C LYS A 168 4.94 10.25 5.64
N THR A 169 4.07 11.01 6.29
CA THR A 169 3.11 11.88 5.59
C THR A 169 3.80 12.77 4.56
N GLY A 170 3.31 12.68 3.32
CA GLY A 170 3.79 13.41 2.15
C GLY A 170 5.05 12.83 1.50
N GLU A 171 5.58 11.69 1.98
CA GLU A 171 6.70 11.01 1.32
C GLU A 171 6.21 10.10 0.19
N THR A 172 7.00 10.05 -0.88
CA THR A 172 6.81 9.17 -2.03
C THR A 172 7.98 8.19 -2.12
N THR A 173 7.69 6.95 -2.52
CA THR A 173 8.71 5.94 -2.82
C THR A 173 9.59 6.36 -4.00
N VAL A 174 10.71 5.65 -4.19
CA VAL A 174 11.30 5.50 -5.54
C VAL A 174 10.40 4.57 -6.38
N ASP A 175 10.67 4.43 -7.67
CA ASP A 175 9.88 3.58 -8.56
C ASP A 175 10.03 2.09 -8.18
N ALA A 176 8.93 1.34 -8.12
CA ALA A 176 8.95 -0.10 -7.89
C ALA A 176 9.41 -0.85 -9.16
N MET A 177 9.02 -0.34 -10.32
CA MET A 177 9.36 -0.78 -11.67
C MET A 177 9.61 0.51 -12.46
N SER A 178 10.58 0.52 -13.40
CA SER A 178 10.94 1.73 -14.17
C SER A 178 10.61 1.64 -15.66
N GLN A 179 10.58 0.44 -16.23
CA GLN A 179 10.52 0.30 -17.69
C GLN A 179 10.03 -1.08 -18.10
N VAL A 180 9.35 -1.13 -19.25
CA VAL A 180 9.02 -2.36 -19.96
C VAL A 180 9.50 -2.34 -21.41
N TYR A 181 9.81 -3.50 -21.99
CA TYR A 181 10.20 -3.63 -23.39
C TYR A 181 9.95 -5.04 -23.93
N LEU A 182 9.75 -5.17 -25.24
CA LEU A 182 9.69 -6.48 -25.88
C LEU A 182 11.10 -7.04 -26.10
N ASP A 183 11.26 -8.34 -25.88
CA ASP A 183 12.52 -9.03 -26.19
C ASP A 183 12.90 -8.82 -27.66
N SER A 184 14.19 -8.60 -27.90
CA SER A 184 14.74 -8.38 -29.25
C SER A 184 14.43 -9.49 -30.26
N LYS A 185 14.06 -10.69 -29.80
CA LYS A 185 13.73 -11.86 -30.62
C LYS A 185 12.24 -11.96 -30.96
N VAL A 186 11.38 -11.12 -30.38
CA VAL A 186 9.93 -11.15 -30.65
C VAL A 186 9.68 -10.92 -32.14
N THR A 187 8.91 -11.83 -32.75
CA THR A 187 8.58 -11.79 -34.17
C THR A 187 7.15 -11.33 -34.41
N ASN A 188 6.83 -10.95 -35.65
CA ASN A 188 5.44 -10.65 -36.06
C ASN A 188 4.50 -11.84 -35.84
N ALA A 189 5.00 -13.08 -35.93
CA ALA A 189 4.21 -14.27 -35.66
C ALA A 189 3.86 -14.39 -34.16
N ASP A 190 4.79 -14.01 -33.28
CA ASP A 190 4.53 -13.94 -31.83
C ASP A 190 3.49 -12.85 -31.53
N VAL A 191 3.66 -11.64 -32.07
CA VAL A 191 2.70 -10.54 -31.89
C VAL A 191 1.31 -10.94 -32.39
N THR A 192 1.21 -11.60 -33.55
CA THR A 192 -0.07 -12.09 -34.07
C THR A 192 -0.72 -13.10 -33.13
N ARG A 193 0.06 -14.04 -32.59
CA ARG A 193 -0.42 -15.03 -31.61
C ARG A 193 -0.90 -14.36 -30.32
N LEU A 194 -0.14 -13.39 -29.83
CA LEU A 194 -0.47 -12.66 -28.61
C LEU A 194 -1.74 -11.82 -28.78
N LYS A 195 -1.89 -11.12 -29.90
CA LYS A 195 -3.13 -10.37 -30.20
C LYS A 195 -4.36 -11.26 -30.28
N ALA A 196 -4.21 -12.46 -30.81
CA ALA A 196 -5.30 -13.43 -30.84
C ALA A 196 -5.70 -13.95 -29.44
N ALA A 197 -4.78 -13.96 -28.48
CA ALA A 197 -4.99 -14.49 -27.14
C ALA A 197 -5.35 -13.42 -26.10
N LEU A 198 -4.73 -12.24 -26.19
CA LEU A 198 -4.82 -11.14 -25.22
C LEU A 198 -5.64 -9.95 -25.75
N GLY A 199 -5.95 -9.91 -27.04
CA GLY A 199 -6.49 -8.73 -27.70
C GLY A 199 -5.41 -7.74 -28.14
N GLU A 200 -5.85 -6.59 -28.65
CA GLU A 200 -4.96 -5.53 -29.18
C GLU A 200 -4.28 -4.72 -28.07
N GLU A 201 -4.89 -4.64 -26.88
CA GLU A 201 -4.42 -3.86 -25.74
C GLU A 201 -3.93 -4.80 -24.64
N TRP A 202 -2.62 -4.84 -24.42
CA TRP A 202 -2.02 -5.65 -23.35
C TRP A 202 -1.87 -4.80 -22.10
N LYS A 203 -2.47 -5.27 -21.00
CA LYS A 203 -2.58 -4.51 -19.76
C LYS A 203 -1.62 -5.07 -18.73
N ILE A 204 -0.87 -4.18 -18.08
CA ILE A 204 -0.22 -4.44 -16.79
C ILE A 204 -1.10 -3.76 -15.73
N TYR A 205 -1.51 -4.52 -14.72
CA TYR A 205 -2.29 -3.98 -13.61
C TYR A 205 -1.40 -3.73 -12.40
N VAL A 206 -1.64 -2.64 -11.68
CA VAL A 206 -0.95 -2.34 -10.44
C VAL A 206 -1.97 -2.00 -9.37
N VAL A 207 -1.80 -2.57 -8.17
CA VAL A 207 -2.58 -2.25 -6.96
C VAL A 207 -1.60 -1.95 -5.85
N ALA A 208 -1.83 -0.89 -5.09
CA ALA A 208 -1.06 -0.57 -3.89
C ALA A 208 -1.89 -0.82 -2.64
N GLU A 209 -1.23 -1.30 -1.59
CA GLU A 209 -1.79 -1.50 -0.27
C GLU A 209 -0.97 -0.73 0.76
N GLY A 210 -1.64 -0.17 1.76
CA GLY A 210 -1.01 0.67 2.79
C GLY A 210 -1.53 0.33 4.18
N ALA A 211 -0.62 0.07 5.11
CA ALA A 211 -0.91 -0.21 6.51
C ALA A 211 -0.16 0.77 7.42
N GLN A 212 -0.75 1.11 8.57
CA GLN A 212 -0.07 1.98 9.54
C GLN A 212 1.24 1.32 10.02
N ALA A 213 2.29 2.10 10.21
CA ALA A 213 3.56 1.59 10.71
C ALA A 213 3.54 1.40 12.24
N ALA A 214 2.81 2.27 12.96
CA ALA A 214 2.79 2.24 14.41
C ALA A 214 2.23 0.91 14.94
N GLY A 215 3.03 0.26 15.81
CA GLY A 215 2.65 -1.01 16.45
C GLY A 215 3.22 -2.26 15.79
N PHE A 216 3.95 -2.13 14.68
CA PHE A 216 4.58 -3.24 13.98
C PHE A 216 6.11 -3.10 13.95
N ASN A 217 6.82 -4.22 13.80
CA ASN A 217 8.28 -4.21 13.74
C ASN A 217 8.80 -3.92 12.32
N ASP A 218 8.04 -4.35 11.31
CA ASP A 218 8.41 -4.23 9.90
C ASP A 218 7.19 -4.19 8.97
N ALA A 219 7.46 -3.92 7.68
CA ALA A 219 6.45 -3.79 6.64
C ALA A 219 5.68 -5.09 6.37
N TYR A 220 6.36 -6.24 6.40
CA TYR A 220 5.71 -7.53 6.15
C TYR A 220 4.71 -7.86 7.25
N GLU A 221 5.09 -7.66 8.52
CA GLU A 221 4.19 -7.86 9.66
C GLU A 221 2.93 -6.98 9.54
N ALA A 222 3.11 -5.68 9.29
CA ALA A 222 2.00 -4.72 9.19
C ALA A 222 1.05 -5.04 8.03
N LEU A 223 1.61 -5.30 6.84
CA LEU A 223 0.83 -5.52 5.63
C LEU A 223 0.17 -6.90 5.63
N ASN A 224 0.84 -7.94 6.13
CA ASN A 224 0.24 -9.27 6.23
C ASN A 224 -0.87 -9.31 7.30
N GLU A 225 -0.74 -8.58 8.41
CA GLU A 225 -1.82 -8.47 9.39
C GLU A 225 -3.04 -7.72 8.81
N ALA A 226 -2.81 -6.67 8.03
CA ALA A 226 -3.89 -5.84 7.48
C ALA A 226 -4.59 -6.48 6.26
N PHE A 227 -3.83 -7.15 5.39
CA PHE A 227 -4.28 -7.59 4.07
C PHE A 227 -4.05 -9.08 3.80
N GLY A 228 -3.43 -9.83 4.72
CA GLY A 228 -3.06 -11.22 4.51
C GLY A 228 -1.69 -11.40 3.86
N ASP A 229 -1.09 -12.58 4.04
CA ASP A 229 0.16 -12.97 3.39
C ASP A 229 -0.10 -13.37 1.92
N PRO A 230 0.49 -12.70 0.93
CA PRO A 230 0.23 -12.98 -0.49
C PRO A 230 0.66 -14.38 -0.97
N VAL A 231 1.45 -15.10 -0.18
CA VAL A 231 1.75 -16.52 -0.46
C VAL A 231 0.52 -17.41 -0.26
N GLU A 232 -0.45 -16.95 0.53
CA GLU A 232 -1.73 -17.60 0.77
C GLU A 232 -2.85 -16.87 0.02
N ALA A 233 -3.93 -17.57 -0.30
CA ALA A 233 -4.99 -17.05 -1.16
C ALA A 233 -5.72 -15.84 -0.56
N GLU A 234 -5.81 -15.74 0.76
CA GLU A 234 -6.42 -14.62 1.47
C GLU A 234 -5.64 -13.31 1.37
N GLY A 235 -4.33 -13.38 1.09
CA GLY A 235 -3.48 -12.20 0.91
C GLY A 235 -3.32 -11.77 -0.55
N GLN A 236 -4.06 -12.39 -1.46
CA GLN A 236 -4.01 -12.08 -2.89
C GLN A 236 -5.07 -11.06 -3.25
N VAL A 237 -4.66 -10.07 -4.04
CA VAL A 237 -5.53 -9.05 -4.60
C VAL A 237 -6.50 -9.70 -5.59
N THR A 238 -7.76 -9.33 -5.45
CA THR A 238 -8.85 -9.88 -6.27
C THR A 238 -8.88 -9.23 -7.65
N GLU A 239 -9.51 -9.92 -8.61
CA GLU A 239 -9.78 -9.35 -9.94
C GLU A 239 -10.51 -7.99 -9.85
N ALA A 240 -11.46 -7.84 -8.92
CA ALA A 240 -12.22 -6.62 -8.76
C ALA A 240 -11.34 -5.44 -8.31
N GLU A 241 -10.38 -5.69 -7.41
CA GLU A 241 -9.44 -4.67 -6.93
C GLU A 241 -8.46 -4.26 -8.02
N PHE A 242 -7.92 -5.21 -8.80
CA PHE A 242 -7.09 -4.88 -9.96
C PHE A 242 -7.83 -3.98 -10.96
N LYS A 243 -9.09 -4.32 -11.26
CA LYS A 243 -9.92 -3.53 -12.19
C LYS A 243 -10.26 -2.15 -11.63
N ALA A 244 -10.64 -2.08 -10.35
CA ALA A 244 -10.94 -0.81 -9.69
C ALA A 244 -9.73 0.11 -9.63
N ALA A 245 -8.54 -0.42 -9.31
CA ALA A 245 -7.32 0.38 -9.34
C ALA A 245 -7.02 0.87 -10.76
N TYR A 246 -7.14 0.00 -11.77
CA TYR A 246 -6.90 0.34 -13.18
C TYR A 246 -7.83 1.44 -13.72
N GLU A 247 -9.09 1.45 -13.30
CA GLU A 247 -10.07 2.47 -13.71
C GLU A 247 -9.84 3.82 -13.03
N ASN A 248 -9.27 3.84 -11.82
CA ASN A 248 -9.02 5.04 -11.03
C ASN A 248 -7.58 5.57 -11.14
N ARG A 249 -6.81 5.10 -12.13
CA ARG A 249 -5.39 5.47 -12.26
C ARG A 249 -5.21 6.96 -12.50
N THR A 250 -4.33 7.54 -11.70
CA THR A 250 -3.86 8.92 -11.83
C THR A 250 -2.62 8.93 -12.72
N TRP A 251 -2.75 9.42 -13.95
CA TRP A 251 -1.61 9.69 -14.82
C TRP A 251 -0.93 10.98 -14.38
N ILE A 252 0.41 10.99 -14.30
CA ILE A 252 1.11 12.27 -14.30
C ILE A 252 0.99 12.86 -15.69
N ASN A 253 0.03 13.75 -15.87
CA ASN A 253 0.08 14.72 -16.97
C ASN A 253 1.19 15.71 -16.61
N ASN A 254 2.40 15.45 -17.08
CA ASN A 254 3.48 16.43 -17.07
C ASN A 254 3.10 17.57 -18.05
N ASP A 255 2.27 18.52 -17.59
CA ASP A 255 2.07 19.83 -18.23
C ASP A 255 3.34 20.69 -18.15
#